data_AF-A0A7K1UE31-F1
#
_entry.id   AF-A0A7K1UE31-F1
#
_cell.length_a   1.000
_cell.length_b   1.000
_cell.length_c   1.000
_cell.angle_alpha   90.00
_cell.angle_beta   90.00
_cell.angle_gamma   90.00
#
_symmetry.space_group_name_H-M   'P 1'
#
loop_
_entity.id
_entity.type
_entity.pdbx_description
1 polymer ?
#
loop_
_entity_poly.entity_id
_entity_poly.type
_entity_poly.pdbx_seq_one_letter_code
_entity_poly.pdbx_strand_id
1 'polypeptide(L)'
;MKTLNRTKRLKLAPQWISAYTGKNLVRGYARYFSVDLICAITELRMLGSPVPEEYELAVKRSIADRSLQRKKKREAKAAAANPSDDISNGEFTFIAGYTSNDVPYGIRSEETDGLDSF
;
A
#
# COMPACT_ATOMS: atom_id res chain seq x y z
N MET A 1 20.54 -13.18 -7.97
CA MET A 1 21.16 -12.34 -9.03
C MET A 1 21.68 -11.06 -8.39
N LYS A 2 22.96 -10.73 -8.56
CA LYS A 2 23.56 -9.52 -7.98
C LYS A 2 23.30 -8.34 -8.92
N THR A 3 22.58 -7.32 -8.46
CA THR A 3 22.27 -6.14 -9.26
C THR A 3 23.57 -5.46 -9.70
N LEU A 4 23.72 -5.21 -11.00
CA LEU A 4 24.88 -4.53 -11.53
C LEU A 4 24.95 -3.10 -10.98
N ASN A 5 26.13 -2.62 -10.61
CA ASN A 5 26.32 -1.22 -10.23
C ASN A 5 25.99 -0.29 -11.41
N ARG A 6 25.51 0.93 -11.12
CA ARG A 6 25.11 1.93 -12.11
C ARG A 6 26.16 2.15 -13.20
N THR A 7 27.43 2.30 -12.83
CA THR A 7 28.54 2.49 -13.79
C THR A 7 28.70 1.33 -14.76
N LYS A 8 28.50 0.08 -14.29
CA LYS A 8 28.57 -1.10 -15.16
C LYS A 8 27.37 -1.15 -16.11
N ARG A 9 26.16 -0.81 -15.60
CA ARG A 9 24.96 -0.72 -16.44
C ARG A 9 25.13 0.31 -17.54
N LEU A 10 25.57 1.53 -17.22
CA LEU A 10 25.79 2.60 -18.21
C LEU A 10 26.83 2.24 -19.28
N LYS A 11 27.84 1.42 -18.93
CA LYS A 11 28.82 0.92 -19.92
C LYS A 11 28.22 -0.13 -20.87
N LEU A 12 27.37 -1.02 -20.36
CA LEU A 12 26.76 -2.09 -21.16
C LEU A 12 25.49 -1.64 -21.90
N ALA A 13 24.85 -0.57 -21.42
CA ALA A 13 23.57 -0.10 -21.92
C ALA A 13 23.58 0.26 -23.41
N PRO A 14 24.57 0.96 -23.98
CA PRO A 14 24.57 1.29 -25.40
C PRO A 14 24.51 0.05 -26.30
N GLN A 15 25.31 -0.98 -25.97
CA GLN A 15 25.34 -2.25 -26.69
C GLN A 15 24.00 -2.99 -26.56
N TRP A 16 23.38 -2.95 -25.38
CA TRP A 16 22.07 -3.56 -25.18
C TRP A 16 20.96 -2.80 -25.91
N ILE A 17 20.99 -1.47 -25.90
CA ILE A 17 20.01 -0.61 -26.58
C ILE A 17 20.04 -0.86 -28.08
N SER A 18 21.22 -0.96 -28.69
CA SER A 18 21.34 -1.23 -30.13
C SER A 18 20.82 -2.61 -30.54
N ALA A 19 20.90 -3.60 -29.65
CA ALA A 19 20.37 -4.95 -29.88
C ALA A 19 18.90 -5.11 -29.47
N TYR A 20 18.28 -4.10 -28.86
CA TYR A 20 16.93 -4.21 -28.32
C TYR A 20 15.87 -4.01 -29.40
N THR A 21 15.02 -5.03 -29.61
CA THR A 21 13.95 -5.04 -30.62
C THR A 21 12.55 -4.86 -30.04
N GLY A 22 12.43 -4.67 -28.72
CA GLY A 22 11.13 -4.56 -28.06
C GLY A 22 10.47 -3.18 -28.21
N LYS A 23 9.13 -3.13 -28.11
CA LYS A 23 8.35 -1.89 -28.25
C LYS A 23 8.60 -0.87 -27.14
N ASN A 24 8.82 -1.33 -25.91
CA ASN A 24 8.97 -0.44 -24.74
C ASN A 24 10.40 -0.53 -24.22
N LEU A 25 11.23 0.45 -24.59
CA LEU A 25 12.64 0.51 -24.22
C LEU A 25 12.84 0.60 -22.70
N VAL A 26 12.07 1.46 -22.02
CA VAL A 26 12.16 1.66 -20.57
C VAL A 26 11.89 0.37 -19.81
N ARG A 27 10.82 -0.34 -20.18
CA ARG A 27 10.42 -1.59 -19.52
C ARG A 27 11.38 -2.74 -19.83
N GLY A 28 11.91 -2.77 -21.05
CA GLY A 28 12.98 -3.70 -21.43
C GLY A 28 14.24 -3.47 -20.59
N TYR A 29 14.64 -2.21 -20.46
CA TYR A 29 15.82 -1.80 -19.69
C TYR A 29 15.69 -2.17 -18.22
N ALA A 30 14.57 -1.78 -17.61
CA ALA A 30 14.24 -2.11 -16.23
C ALA A 30 14.32 -3.61 -15.94
N ARG A 31 13.80 -4.43 -16.87
CA ARG A 31 13.82 -5.89 -16.74
C ARG A 31 15.22 -6.47 -16.93
N TYR A 32 15.96 -6.03 -17.95
CA TYR A 32 17.28 -6.56 -18.26
C TYR A 32 18.30 -6.24 -17.17
N PHE A 33 18.30 -5.00 -16.69
CA PHE A 33 19.23 -4.54 -15.66
C PHE A 33 18.71 -4.68 -14.23
N SER A 34 17.49 -5.20 -14.04
CA SER A 34 16.83 -5.34 -12.74
C SER A 34 16.79 -4.03 -11.94
N VAL A 35 16.36 -2.94 -12.60
CA VAL A 35 16.20 -1.61 -12.01
C VAL A 35 14.75 -1.16 -12.05
N ASP A 36 14.40 -0.19 -11.21
CA ASP A 36 13.08 0.43 -11.25
C ASP A 36 12.87 1.25 -12.53
N LEU A 37 11.61 1.42 -12.91
CA LEU A 37 11.24 2.18 -14.11
C LEU A 37 11.76 3.62 -14.05
N ILE A 38 11.75 4.27 -12.89
CA ILE A 38 12.29 5.63 -12.72
C ILE A 38 13.81 5.65 -13.00
N CYS A 39 14.56 4.70 -12.43
CA CYS A 39 16.00 4.58 -12.71
C CYS A 39 16.27 4.31 -14.18
N ALA A 40 15.48 3.43 -14.82
CA ALA A 40 15.59 3.17 -16.25
C ALA A 40 15.36 4.44 -17.08
N ILE A 41 14.35 5.25 -16.76
CA ILE A 41 14.08 6.53 -17.45
C ILE A 41 15.27 7.48 -17.32
N THR A 42 15.79 7.66 -16.11
CA THR A 42 16.95 8.54 -15.86
C THR A 42 18.18 8.07 -16.62
N GLU A 43 18.51 6.78 -16.56
CA GLU A 43 19.68 6.22 -17.23
C GLU A 43 19.54 6.28 -18.75
N LEU A 44 18.35 6.02 -19.31
CA LEU A 44 18.09 6.14 -20.74
C LEU A 44 18.21 7.59 -21.23
N ARG A 45 17.75 8.58 -20.45
CA ARG A 45 17.96 10.01 -20.78
C ARG A 45 19.43 10.39 -20.78
N MET A 46 20.21 9.89 -19.80
CA MET A 46 21.65 10.12 -19.77
C MET A 46 22.38 9.53 -20.98
N LEU A 47 21.85 8.44 -21.54
CA LEU A 47 22.38 7.78 -22.72
C LEU A 47 21.87 8.40 -24.04
N GLY A 48 21.11 9.51 -23.97
CA GLY A 48 20.59 10.23 -25.12
C GLY A 48 19.30 9.65 -25.70
N SER A 49 18.64 8.72 -25.02
CA SER A 49 17.34 8.20 -25.43
C SER A 49 16.21 9.12 -24.95
N PRO A 50 15.43 9.75 -25.86
CA PRO A 50 14.36 10.64 -25.47
C PRO A 50 13.22 9.85 -24.83
N VAL A 51 12.96 10.11 -23.55
CA VAL A 51 11.79 9.56 -22.84
C VAL A 51 10.81 10.69 -22.56
N PRO A 52 9.56 10.62 -23.06
CA PRO A 52 8.53 11.63 -22.81
C PRO A 52 8.31 11.88 -21.33
N GLU A 53 8.19 13.13 -20.93
CA GLU A 53 7.93 13.50 -19.53
C GLU A 53 6.57 12.99 -19.05
N GLU A 54 5.56 13.01 -19.92
CA GLU A 54 4.24 12.44 -19.66
C GLU A 54 4.31 10.97 -19.24
N TYR A 55 5.19 10.20 -19.88
CA TYR A 55 5.40 8.80 -19.53
C TYR A 55 6.03 8.66 -18.14
N GLU A 56 7.00 9.50 -17.80
CA GLU A 56 7.60 9.53 -16.46
C GLU A 56 6.56 9.87 -15.38
N LEU A 57 5.70 10.86 -15.63
CA LEU A 57 4.60 11.23 -14.74
C LEU A 57 3.62 10.08 -14.55
N ALA A 58 3.23 9.40 -15.63
CA ALA A 58 2.36 8.22 -15.56
C ALA A 58 2.98 7.09 -14.72
N VAL A 59 4.29 6.84 -14.89
CA VAL A 59 5.02 5.85 -14.08
C VAL A 59 5.03 6.25 -12.61
N LYS A 60 5.32 7.52 -12.28
CA LYS A 60 5.30 8.01 -10.88
C LYS A 60 3.92 7.83 -10.24
N ARG A 61 2.86 8.21 -10.94
CA ARG A 61 1.46 8.03 -10.49
C ARG A 61 1.15 6.56 -10.23
N SER A 62 1.49 5.67 -11.16
CA SER A 62 1.25 4.23 -11.01
C SER A 62 1.99 3.63 -9.79
N ILE A 63 3.22 4.08 -9.51
CA ILE A 63 3.97 3.65 -8.33
C ILE A 63 3.28 4.12 -7.05
N ALA A 64 2.82 5.37 -7.00
CA ALA A 64 2.09 5.92 -5.86
C ALA A 64 0.75 5.22 -5.61
N ASP A 65 -0.01 4.96 -6.68
CA ASP A 65 -1.27 4.22 -6.56
C ASP A 65 -1.04 2.81 -6.03
N ARG A 66 -0.01 2.12 -6.53
CA ARG A 66 0.31 0.76 -6.09
C ARG A 66 0.74 0.72 -4.61
N SER A 67 1.44 1.74 -4.13
CA SER A 67 1.80 1.83 -2.70
C SER A 67 0.56 2.07 -1.83
N LEU A 68 -0.34 2.95 -2.25
CA LEU A 68 -1.60 3.21 -1.57
C LEU A 68 -2.49 1.95 -1.51
N GLN A 69 -2.64 1.24 -2.63
CA GLN A 69 -3.42 0.00 -2.69
C GLN A 69 -2.84 -1.10 -1.79
N ARG A 70 -1.51 -1.22 -1.72
CA ARG A 70 -0.84 -2.14 -0.78
C ARG A 70 -1.10 -1.77 0.67
N LYS A 71 -1.06 -0.48 1.01
CA LYS A 71 -1.37 0.01 2.35
C LYS A 71 -2.81 -0.33 2.74
N LYS A 72 -3.79 0.02 1.90
CA LYS A 72 -5.20 -0.30 2.10
C LYS A 72 -5.45 -1.80 2.27
N LYS A 73 -4.82 -2.64 1.44
CA LYS A 73 -4.94 -4.11 1.58
C LYS A 73 -4.37 -4.63 2.89
N ARG A 74 -3.26 -4.04 3.36
CA ARG A 74 -2.65 -4.40 4.66
C ARG A 74 -3.55 -4.00 5.82
N GLU A 75 -4.13 -2.81 5.77
CA GLU A 75 -5.08 -2.29 6.76
C GLU A 75 -6.35 -3.14 6.79
N ALA A 76 -6.95 -3.43 5.63
CA ALA A 76 -8.13 -4.29 5.55
C ALA A 76 -7.87 -5.70 6.09
N LYS A 77 -6.68 -6.27 5.81
CA LYS A 77 -6.30 -7.57 6.37
C LYS A 77 -6.08 -7.51 7.89
N ALA A 78 -5.55 -6.40 8.41
CA ALA A 78 -5.37 -6.21 9.84
C ALA A 78 -6.72 -6.04 10.56
N ALA A 79 -7.64 -5.25 9.99
CA ALA A 79 -9.01 -5.08 10.51
C ALA A 79 -9.84 -6.36 10.44
N ALA A 80 -9.62 -7.21 9.44
CA ALA A 80 -10.26 -8.53 9.37
C ALA A 80 -9.66 -9.55 10.36
N ALA A 81 -8.41 -9.37 10.77
CA ALA A 81 -7.74 -10.26 11.72
C ALA A 81 -8.03 -9.89 13.18
N ASN A 82 -8.27 -8.61 13.45
CA ASN A 82 -8.82 -8.10 14.70
C ASN A 82 -10.14 -7.41 14.36
N PRO A 83 -11.27 -8.13 14.25
CA PRO A 83 -12.55 -7.47 14.25
C PRO A 83 -12.59 -6.65 15.55
N SER A 84 -12.62 -5.33 15.43
CA SER A 84 -12.97 -4.52 16.58
C SER A 84 -14.33 -5.02 17.04
N ASP A 85 -14.42 -5.49 18.28
CA ASP A 85 -15.68 -5.64 18.99
C ASP A 85 -16.24 -4.22 19.19
N ASP A 86 -16.69 -3.60 18.11
CA ASP A 86 -17.45 -2.36 18.16
C ASP A 86 -18.86 -2.72 18.65
N ILE A 87 -18.95 -3.16 19.91
CA ILE A 87 -20.16 -3.08 20.72
C ILE A 87 -20.27 -1.61 21.17
N SER A 88 -20.26 -0.68 20.22
CA SER A 88 -20.57 0.72 20.47
C SER A 88 -22.00 0.97 20.03
N ASN A 89 -22.95 0.54 20.86
CA ASN A 89 -24.15 1.32 21.14
C ASN A 89 -24.88 0.79 22.40
N GLY A 90 -24.37 1.16 23.57
CA GLY A 90 -25.03 0.90 24.86
C GLY A 90 -24.09 0.27 25.87
N GLU A 91 -23.10 1.03 26.31
CA GLU A 91 -22.16 0.63 27.36
C GLU A 91 -22.92 0.46 28.69
N PHE A 92 -23.30 -0.78 28.99
CA PHE A 92 -23.79 -1.14 30.31
C PHE A 92 -22.58 -1.21 31.25
N THR A 93 -22.59 -0.44 32.33
CA THR A 93 -21.55 -0.49 33.38
C THR A 93 -21.57 -1.84 34.11
N PHE A 94 -22.72 -2.50 34.14
CA PHE A 94 -22.91 -3.80 34.77
C PHE A 94 -23.93 -4.63 34.00
N ILE A 95 -23.56 -5.84 33.55
CA ILE A 95 -24.47 -6.80 32.90
C ILE A 95 -24.98 -7.77 33.97
N ALA A 96 -26.28 -7.73 34.24
CA ALA A 96 -26.94 -8.61 35.21
C ALA A 96 -27.17 -10.03 34.65
N GLY A 97 -27.18 -10.17 33.33
CA GLY A 97 -27.30 -11.45 32.65
C GLY A 97 -27.58 -11.32 31.15
N TYR A 98 -27.75 -12.48 30.51
CA TYR A 98 -28.15 -12.61 29.12
C TYR A 98 -29.54 -13.24 29.06
N THR A 99 -30.39 -12.73 28.18
CA THR A 99 -31.68 -13.37 27.89
C THR A 99 -31.48 -14.65 27.08
N SER A 100 -32.50 -15.51 26.95
CA SER A 100 -32.43 -16.73 26.13
C SER A 100 -32.11 -16.49 24.65
N ASN A 101 -32.22 -15.24 24.18
CA ASN A 101 -31.85 -14.78 22.84
C ASN A 101 -30.46 -14.10 22.79
N ASP A 102 -29.64 -14.28 23.81
CA ASP A 102 -28.25 -13.78 23.91
C ASP A 102 -28.13 -12.24 23.88
N VAL A 103 -29.22 -11.55 24.23
CA VAL A 103 -29.25 -10.10 24.39
C VAL A 103 -28.85 -9.76 25.83
N PRO A 104 -27.76 -8.98 26.06
CA PRO A 104 -27.34 -8.56 27.39
C PRO A 104 -28.29 -7.52 27.96
N TYR A 105 -28.60 -7.63 29.26
CA TYR A 105 -29.32 -6.59 30.00
C TYR A 105 -28.55 -6.22 31.26
N GLY A 106 -28.55 -4.93 31.59
CA GLY A 106 -27.68 -4.36 32.60
C GLY A 106 -28.04 -2.93 32.99
N ILE A 107 -27.23 -2.33 33.85
CA ILE A 107 -27.34 -0.92 34.27
C ILE A 107 -26.58 -0.06 33.26
N ARG A 108 -27.26 0.94 32.68
CA ARG A 108 -26.63 1.95 31.80
C ARG A 108 -26.07 3.10 32.64
N SER A 109 -24.99 3.70 32.16
CA SER A 109 -24.25 4.77 32.85
C SER A 109 -25.04 6.07 33.13
N GLU A 110 -26.27 6.22 32.65
CA GLU A 110 -27.08 7.44 32.82
C GLU A 110 -28.07 7.40 34.00
N GLU A 111 -28.08 6.34 34.82
CA GLU A 111 -29.08 6.19 35.89
C GLU A 111 -28.47 5.89 37.28
N THR A 112 -27.38 6.59 37.63
CA THR A 112 -26.82 6.58 39.00
C THR A 112 -26.78 7.99 39.59
N ASP A 113 -27.92 8.68 39.62
CA ASP A 113 -28.01 10.01 40.28
C ASP A 113 -29.28 10.16 41.15
N GLY A 114 -29.82 9.06 41.69
CA GLY A 114 -31.13 9.11 42.36
C GLY A 114 -31.42 8.16 43.53
N LEU A 115 -30.47 7.40 44.07
CA LEU A 115 -30.75 6.49 45.19
C LEU A 115 -29.63 6.45 46.23
N ASP A 116 -29.30 7.63 46.79
CA ASP A 116 -28.70 7.74 48.13
C ASP A 116 -29.71 8.46 49.03
N SER A 117 -30.80 7.78 49.38
CA SER A 117 -31.75 8.20 50.40
C SER A 117 -32.54 6.99 50.90
N PHE A 118 -31.96 6.24 51.84
CA PHE A 118 -32.73 5.61 52.91
C PHE A 118 -31.87 5.34 54.15
#